data_AF-A0A2S3GYU0-F1
#
_entry.id   AF-A0A2S3GYU0-F1
#
_cell.length_a   1.000
_cell.length_b   1.000
_cell.length_c   1.000
_cell.angle_alpha   90.00
_cell.angle_beta   90.00
_cell.angle_gamma   90.00
#
_symmetry.space_group_name_H-M   'P 1'
#
loop_
_entity.id
_entity.type
_entity.pdbx_description
1 polymer ?
#
loop_
_entity_poly.entity_id
_entity_poly.type
_entity_poly.pdbx_seq_one_letter_code
_entity_poly.pdbx_strand_id
1 'polypeptide(L)'
;MLDMYDFNDDVWLCHSLQGQCYNFTAFVPAVETLKEVEAFLSENPSEIVTIFIEDYVRSPMGLSKVFTAADLMKYWYPISEMPTNGKDWPSVTDMVAKNHRVLVFTSDASKEASEGIAYQWSYLLENESGDPGIVPGSCPNRKESQPLNSRSASLFLQNYFPTMPVQNEACKENSALPQMAQACYAAAGNRIPNFIAVNFYMRSDGGGVFDVQDRINGLTLCGCNTIAACQAGAPMGACKDTGAPNQTPWSSSSSTSSVNGNVYSGTIEFKTHPTAGASNTSTCSFALLLSLLLTVKLFASFMH
;
A
#
# COMPACT_ATOMS: atom_id res chain seq x y z
N MET A 1 3.41 0.10 -5.34
CA MET A 1 4.63 -0.72 -5.49
C MET A 1 4.66 -1.21 -6.92
N LEU A 2 5.80 -1.07 -7.60
CA LEU A 2 5.97 -1.42 -9.00
C LEU A 2 7.24 -2.25 -9.14
N ASP A 3 7.10 -3.43 -9.71
CA ASP A 3 8.25 -4.30 -9.97
C ASP A 3 8.75 -3.97 -11.37
N MET A 4 10.00 -3.48 -11.46
CA MET A 4 10.56 -2.97 -12.71
C MET A 4 11.77 -3.80 -13.14
N TYR A 5 11.77 -4.24 -14.40
CA TYR A 5 12.79 -5.10 -14.98
C TYR A 5 13.26 -4.56 -16.33
N ASP A 6 14.52 -4.85 -16.69
CA ASP A 6 14.93 -4.76 -18.09
C ASP A 6 14.26 -5.89 -18.88
N PHE A 7 13.57 -5.53 -19.96
CA PHE A 7 12.92 -6.48 -20.87
C PHE A 7 12.71 -5.86 -22.25
N ASN A 8 12.99 -6.62 -23.32
CA ASN A 8 12.85 -6.15 -24.70
C ASN A 8 13.49 -4.77 -24.96
N ASP A 9 14.73 -4.59 -24.47
CA ASP A 9 15.50 -3.34 -24.58
C ASP A 9 14.87 -2.09 -23.94
N ASP A 10 13.92 -2.26 -23.02
CA ASP A 10 13.24 -1.20 -22.26
C ASP A 10 12.99 -1.61 -20.79
N VAL A 11 12.43 -0.72 -19.97
CA VAL A 11 11.99 -0.99 -18.60
C VAL A 11 10.51 -1.36 -18.59
N TRP A 12 10.19 -2.52 -18.03
CA TRP A 12 8.83 -3.07 -18.00
C TRP A 12 8.35 -3.31 -16.59
N LEU A 13 7.03 -3.15 -16.41
CA LEU A 13 6.33 -3.72 -15.25
C LEU A 13 6.17 -5.22 -15.45
N CYS A 14 6.64 -5.98 -14.47
CA CYS A 14 6.71 -7.43 -14.57
C CYS A 14 6.69 -8.02 -13.17
N HIS A 15 6.04 -9.16 -12.95
CA HIS A 15 6.10 -9.87 -11.66
C HIS A 15 6.63 -11.27 -11.89
N SER A 16 7.91 -11.48 -11.58
CA SER A 16 8.69 -12.59 -12.11
C SER A 16 9.63 -13.21 -11.09
N LEU A 17 10.37 -14.24 -11.50
CA LEU A 17 11.26 -15.00 -10.64
C LEU A 17 12.72 -14.77 -11.03
N GLN A 18 13.63 -14.87 -10.05
CA GLN A 18 15.08 -14.82 -10.25
C GLN A 18 15.61 -13.51 -10.85
N GLY A 19 14.87 -12.40 -10.71
CA GLY A 19 15.29 -11.10 -11.22
C GLY A 19 15.30 -11.00 -12.75
N GLN A 20 14.56 -11.87 -13.45
CA GLN A 20 14.41 -11.83 -14.90
C GLN A 20 12.94 -11.73 -15.29
N CYS A 21 12.63 -10.86 -16.25
CA CYS A 21 11.30 -10.79 -16.83
C CYS A 21 11.18 -11.71 -18.06
N TYR A 22 10.02 -12.35 -18.21
CA TYR A 22 9.71 -13.24 -19.33
C TYR A 22 8.44 -12.76 -20.03
N ASN A 23 8.22 -13.18 -21.28
CA ASN A 23 7.02 -12.82 -22.04
C ASN A 23 5.70 -13.10 -21.30
N PHE A 24 5.65 -14.13 -20.45
CA PHE A 24 4.43 -14.51 -19.72
C PHE A 24 4.30 -13.84 -18.35
N THR A 25 5.35 -13.17 -17.87
CA THR A 25 5.34 -12.39 -16.62
C THR A 25 5.36 -10.88 -16.86
N ALA A 26 5.67 -10.44 -18.08
CA ALA A 26 5.63 -9.06 -18.51
C ALA A 26 4.19 -8.56 -18.65
N PHE A 27 3.92 -7.36 -18.14
CA PHE A 27 2.60 -6.73 -18.23
C PHE A 27 2.57 -5.62 -19.28
N VAL A 28 3.38 -4.58 -19.07
CA VAL A 28 3.37 -3.35 -19.89
C VAL A 28 4.70 -2.62 -19.76
N PRO A 29 5.16 -1.85 -20.76
CA PRO A 29 6.27 -0.92 -20.57
C PRO A 29 6.00 0.04 -19.41
N ALA A 30 6.97 0.26 -18.53
CA ALA A 30 6.78 1.06 -17.33
C ALA A 30 6.42 2.52 -17.65
N VAL A 31 6.89 3.05 -18.79
CA VAL A 31 6.56 4.41 -19.26
C VAL A 31 5.06 4.62 -19.47
N GLU A 32 4.30 3.60 -19.83
CA GLU A 32 2.86 3.72 -20.07
C GLU A 32 2.13 4.02 -18.75
N THR A 33 2.37 3.21 -17.72
CA THR A 33 1.80 3.44 -16.39
C THR A 33 2.31 4.73 -15.76
N LEU A 34 3.59 5.08 -15.92
CA LEU A 34 4.13 6.33 -15.39
C LEU A 34 3.52 7.58 -16.05
N LYS A 35 3.13 7.50 -17.33
CA LYS A 35 2.36 8.58 -17.99
C LYS A 35 0.95 8.74 -17.41
N GLU A 36 0.34 7.67 -16.91
CA GLU A 36 -0.93 7.81 -16.20
C GLU A 36 -0.76 8.50 -14.85
N VAL A 37 0.35 8.24 -14.14
CA VAL A 37 0.72 8.99 -12.93
C VAL A 37 0.93 10.47 -13.25
N GLU A 38 1.61 10.79 -14.36
CA GLU A 38 1.82 12.17 -14.79
C GLU A 38 0.48 12.88 -15.07
N ALA A 39 -0.39 12.24 -15.84
CA ALA A 39 -1.71 12.78 -16.15
C ALA A 39 -2.53 13.05 -14.88
N PHE A 40 -2.53 12.10 -13.93
CA PHE A 40 -3.17 12.29 -12.63
C PHE A 40 -2.62 13.51 -11.89
N LEU A 41 -1.30 13.64 -11.78
CA LEU A 41 -0.67 14.76 -11.06
C LEU A 41 -0.87 16.10 -11.77
N SER A 42 -1.02 16.10 -13.10
CA SER A 42 -1.35 17.30 -13.87
C SER A 42 -2.79 17.76 -13.61
N GLU A 43 -3.73 16.83 -13.50
CA GLU A 43 -5.15 17.12 -13.21
C GLU A 43 -5.40 17.45 -11.73
N ASN A 44 -4.51 16.98 -10.84
CA ASN A 44 -4.68 17.08 -9.40
C ASN A 44 -3.46 17.79 -8.76
N PRO A 45 -3.39 19.13 -8.81
CA PRO A 45 -2.20 19.90 -8.44
C PRO A 45 -1.83 19.83 -6.94
N SER A 46 -2.79 19.45 -6.09
CA SER A 46 -2.59 19.30 -4.64
C SER A 46 -2.19 17.89 -4.21
N GLU A 47 -2.19 16.93 -5.14
CA GLU A 47 -1.94 15.52 -4.83
C GLU A 47 -0.46 15.18 -4.94
N ILE A 48 -0.06 14.15 -4.16
CA ILE A 48 1.29 13.60 -4.11
C ILE A 48 1.20 12.10 -4.37
N VAL A 49 2.14 11.56 -5.14
CA VAL A 49 2.28 10.13 -5.39
C VAL A 49 3.62 9.64 -4.85
N THR A 50 3.58 8.53 -4.11
CA THR A 50 4.78 7.79 -3.68
C THR A 50 4.87 6.47 -4.43
N ILE A 51 6.01 6.18 -5.04
CA ILE A 51 6.28 4.97 -5.81
C ILE A 51 7.40 4.20 -5.11
N PHE A 52 7.10 2.97 -4.72
CA PHE A 52 8.10 1.99 -4.29
C PHE A 52 8.40 1.07 -5.46
N ILE A 53 9.68 0.96 -5.83
CA ILE A 53 10.15 0.14 -6.94
C ILE A 53 10.85 -1.10 -6.36
N GLU A 54 10.31 -2.29 -6.66
CA GLU A 54 11.09 -3.51 -6.53
C GLU A 54 11.96 -3.63 -7.79
N ASP A 55 13.25 -3.32 -7.61
CA ASP A 55 14.14 -2.92 -8.70
C ASP A 55 15.02 -4.08 -9.19
N TYR A 56 14.77 -4.47 -10.44
CA TYR A 56 15.56 -5.44 -11.19
C TYR A 56 16.19 -4.83 -12.46
N VAL A 57 16.20 -3.50 -12.59
CA VAL A 57 16.73 -2.76 -13.74
C VAL A 57 18.25 -2.62 -13.62
N ARG A 58 18.97 -3.27 -14.55
CA ARG A 58 20.44 -3.26 -14.65
C ARG A 58 20.95 -2.31 -15.71
N SER A 59 20.13 -1.93 -16.68
CA SER A 59 20.51 -0.98 -17.72
C SER A 59 20.95 0.37 -17.11
N PRO A 60 22.05 0.97 -17.60
CA PRO A 60 22.53 2.24 -17.07
C PRO A 60 21.49 3.36 -17.24
N MET A 61 21.15 4.00 -16.13
CA MET A 61 20.15 5.08 -16.05
C MET A 61 18.74 4.64 -16.47
N GLY A 62 18.42 3.34 -16.40
CA GLY A 62 17.15 2.80 -16.90
C GLY A 62 15.94 3.46 -16.23
N LEU A 63 15.98 3.63 -14.90
CA LEU A 63 14.90 4.26 -14.16
C LEU A 63 14.82 5.76 -14.43
N SER A 64 15.93 6.50 -14.34
CA SER A 64 15.91 7.94 -14.64
C SER A 64 15.41 8.25 -16.05
N LYS A 65 15.76 7.41 -17.04
CA LYS A 65 15.28 7.54 -18.42
C LYS A 65 13.77 7.34 -18.51
N VAL A 66 13.21 6.30 -17.87
CA VAL A 66 11.77 6.03 -17.96
C VAL A 66 10.93 7.11 -17.26
N PHE A 67 11.38 7.62 -16.10
CA PHE A 67 10.73 8.74 -15.41
C PHE A 67 10.82 10.05 -16.20
N THR A 68 11.95 10.30 -16.88
CA THR A 68 12.10 11.46 -17.78
C THR A 68 11.17 11.33 -18.99
N ALA A 69 11.09 10.15 -19.60
CA ALA A 69 10.21 9.90 -20.75
C ALA A 69 8.71 10.00 -20.41
N ALA A 70 8.35 9.77 -19.13
CA ALA A 70 7.01 9.98 -18.59
C ALA A 70 6.75 11.42 -18.13
N ASP A 71 7.71 12.34 -18.27
CA ASP A 71 7.62 13.74 -17.82
C ASP A 71 7.32 13.92 -16.32
N LEU A 72 7.76 12.95 -15.49
CA LEU A 72 7.56 12.99 -14.03
C LEU A 72 8.67 13.75 -13.29
N MET A 73 9.82 14.01 -13.93
CA MET A 73 10.95 14.68 -13.28
C MET A 73 10.61 16.10 -12.81
N LYS A 74 9.63 16.76 -13.42
CA LYS A 74 9.12 18.07 -13.00
C LYS A 74 8.42 18.05 -11.63
N TYR A 75 8.00 16.87 -11.16
CA TYR A 75 7.38 16.66 -9.86
C TYR A 75 8.31 16.02 -8.83
N TRP A 76 9.56 15.72 -9.21
CA TRP A 76 10.47 14.88 -8.44
C TRP A 76 10.84 15.49 -7.09
N TYR A 77 10.75 14.70 -6.02
CA TYR A 77 11.33 15.06 -4.72
C TYR A 77 12.82 14.67 -4.73
N PRO A 78 13.76 15.62 -4.65
CA PRO A 78 15.20 15.32 -4.70
C PRO A 78 15.73 14.74 -3.38
N ILE A 79 16.60 13.73 -3.45
CA ILE A 79 17.22 13.09 -2.27
C ILE A 79 17.97 14.08 -1.37
N SER A 80 18.51 15.17 -1.93
CA SER A 80 19.23 16.21 -1.18
C SER A 80 18.35 16.97 -0.20
N GLU A 81 17.03 16.96 -0.38
CA GLU A 81 16.06 17.58 0.53
C GLU A 81 15.32 16.55 1.40
N MET A 82 15.53 15.24 1.16
CA MET A 82 14.83 14.22 1.93
C MET A 82 15.34 14.17 3.38
N PRO A 83 14.45 14.10 4.37
CA PRO A 83 14.85 13.98 5.77
C PRO A 83 15.58 12.66 6.01
N THR A 84 16.61 12.73 6.83
CA THR A 84 17.40 11.58 7.29
C THR A 84 17.48 11.59 8.82
N ASN A 85 17.93 10.48 9.42
CA ASN A 85 18.12 10.37 10.87
C ASN A 85 16.83 10.62 11.68
N GLY A 86 15.70 10.12 11.17
CA GLY A 86 14.40 10.18 11.85
C GLY A 86 13.76 11.56 11.91
N LYS A 87 14.28 12.54 11.18
CA LYS A 87 13.67 13.87 11.08
C LYS A 87 12.30 13.80 10.40
N ASP A 88 11.44 14.74 10.75
CA ASP A 88 10.12 14.88 10.16
C ASP A 88 10.20 15.22 8.67
N TRP A 89 9.25 14.68 7.92
CA TRP A 89 9.02 15.06 6.52
C TRP A 89 8.31 16.40 6.45
N PRO A 90 8.53 17.20 5.39
CA PRO A 90 7.75 18.40 5.17
C PRO A 90 6.26 18.06 5.09
N SER A 91 5.42 19.06 5.36
CA SER A 91 3.98 18.89 5.17
C SER A 91 3.65 18.66 3.69
N VAL A 92 2.53 18.00 3.41
CA VAL A 92 2.00 17.87 2.05
C VAL A 92 1.86 19.25 1.39
N THR A 93 1.43 20.27 2.14
CA THR A 93 1.33 21.66 1.67
C THR A 93 2.68 22.21 1.20
N ASP A 94 3.75 22.00 1.97
CA ASP A 94 5.10 22.48 1.60
C ASP A 94 5.66 21.73 0.38
N MET A 95 5.38 20.43 0.30
CA MET A 95 5.76 19.60 -0.85
C MET A 95 5.05 20.07 -2.12
N VAL A 96 3.74 20.32 -2.06
CA VAL A 96 2.94 20.86 -3.17
C VAL A 96 3.43 22.25 -3.56
N ALA A 97 3.72 23.13 -2.60
CA ALA A 97 4.21 24.48 -2.88
C ALA A 97 5.55 24.50 -3.64
N LYS A 98 6.40 23.49 -3.43
CA LYS A 98 7.66 23.29 -4.17
C LYS A 98 7.50 22.43 -5.43
N ASN A 99 6.30 21.94 -5.71
CA ASN A 99 6.02 20.94 -6.75
C ASN A 99 6.81 19.62 -6.57
N HIS A 100 7.22 19.26 -5.34
CA HIS A 100 7.84 17.99 -4.99
C HIS A 100 6.78 16.93 -4.71
N ARG A 101 6.05 16.52 -5.75
CA ARG A 101 4.83 15.72 -5.67
C ARG A 101 5.01 14.24 -6.06
N VAL A 102 6.22 13.84 -6.44
CA VAL A 102 6.59 12.44 -6.73
C VAL A 102 7.77 12.04 -5.84
N LEU A 103 7.52 11.09 -4.94
CA LEU A 103 8.56 10.41 -4.15
C LEU A 103 8.80 9.04 -4.75
N VAL A 104 10.06 8.69 -4.98
CA VAL A 104 10.42 7.38 -5.53
C VAL A 104 11.48 6.74 -4.66
N PHE A 105 11.18 5.52 -4.23
CA PHE A 105 12.06 4.66 -3.47
C PHE A 105 12.38 3.41 -4.29
N THR A 106 13.60 2.92 -4.22
CA THR A 106 14.06 1.70 -4.89
C THR A 106 14.67 0.72 -3.89
N SER A 107 14.50 -0.58 -4.16
CA SER A 107 15.12 -1.66 -3.40
C SER A 107 16.60 -1.90 -3.74
N ASP A 108 17.16 -1.29 -4.80
CA ASP A 108 18.59 -1.40 -5.14
C ASP A 108 19.37 -0.18 -4.64
N ALA A 109 20.21 -0.39 -3.62
CA ALA A 109 21.01 0.67 -3.00
C ALA A 109 21.94 1.41 -3.98
N SER A 110 22.34 0.78 -5.08
CA SER A 110 23.24 1.41 -6.06
C SER A 110 22.59 2.57 -6.82
N LYS A 111 21.26 2.61 -6.87
CA LYS A 111 20.49 3.65 -7.58
C LYS A 111 20.52 5.01 -6.92
N GLU A 112 20.77 5.07 -5.61
CA GLU A 112 20.90 6.36 -4.94
C GLU A 112 22.13 7.11 -5.46
N ALA A 113 23.26 6.42 -5.59
CA ALA A 113 24.50 7.03 -6.09
C ALA A 113 24.51 7.21 -7.61
N SER A 114 23.91 6.29 -8.36
CA SER A 114 23.97 6.29 -9.84
C SER A 114 22.86 7.10 -10.50
N GLU A 115 21.65 7.07 -9.93
CA GLU A 115 20.44 7.64 -10.55
C GLU A 115 19.76 8.69 -9.66
N GLY A 116 20.23 8.89 -8.43
CA GLY A 116 19.64 9.85 -7.49
C GLY A 116 18.27 9.42 -6.94
N ILE A 117 18.00 8.11 -6.94
CA ILE A 117 16.73 7.54 -6.46
C ILE A 117 16.93 6.99 -5.05
N ALA A 118 16.06 7.38 -4.12
CA ALA A 118 16.21 7.06 -2.70
C ALA A 118 16.23 5.55 -2.45
N TYR A 119 17.26 5.05 -1.77
CA TYR A 119 17.27 3.67 -1.31
C TYR A 119 16.25 3.49 -0.19
N GLN A 120 15.22 2.69 -0.41
CA GLN A 120 14.04 2.56 0.47
C GLN A 120 14.40 2.42 1.96
N TRP A 121 15.31 1.50 2.29
CA TRP A 121 15.64 1.19 3.68
C TRP A 121 16.59 2.20 4.36
N SER A 122 17.00 3.27 3.66
CA SER A 122 17.60 4.46 4.28
C SER A 122 16.56 5.41 4.88
N TYR A 123 15.32 5.39 4.38
CA TYR A 123 14.28 6.38 4.70
C TYR A 123 13.04 5.79 5.39
N LEU A 124 12.80 4.49 5.23
CA LEU A 124 11.63 3.80 5.76
C LEU A 124 12.04 2.60 6.62
N LEU A 125 11.20 2.32 7.62
CA LEU A 125 11.11 1.01 8.25
C LEU A 125 10.08 0.17 7.50
N GLU A 126 10.23 -1.15 7.53
CA GLU A 126 9.33 -2.05 6.82
C GLU A 126 9.21 -3.40 7.55
N ASN A 127 8.00 -3.91 7.68
CA ASN A 127 7.79 -5.29 8.14
C ASN A 127 7.85 -6.27 6.97
N GLU A 128 8.10 -7.53 7.30
CA GLU A 128 8.27 -8.58 6.31
C GLU A 128 7.02 -8.71 5.42
N SER A 129 7.26 -9.02 4.15
CA SER A 129 6.24 -9.14 3.11
C SER A 129 5.85 -10.60 2.87
N GLY A 130 4.74 -10.82 2.16
CA GLY A 130 4.25 -12.16 1.84
C GLY A 130 3.87 -13.00 3.07
N ASP A 131 3.82 -14.32 2.88
CA ASP A 131 3.45 -15.26 3.96
C ASP A 131 4.34 -15.14 5.21
N PRO A 132 5.67 -14.91 5.10
CA PRO A 132 6.52 -14.68 6.28
C PRO A 132 6.13 -13.45 7.11
N GLY A 133 5.46 -12.47 6.51
CA GLY A 133 4.93 -11.28 7.20
C GLY A 133 3.59 -11.51 7.90
N ILE A 134 2.83 -12.54 7.51
CA ILE A 134 1.51 -12.81 8.07
C ILE A 134 1.63 -13.74 9.28
N VAL A 135 1.98 -13.16 10.42
CA VAL A 135 2.07 -13.88 11.70
C VAL A 135 1.06 -13.30 12.69
N PRO A 136 0.03 -14.05 13.12
CA PRO A 136 -0.97 -13.55 14.06
C PRO A 136 -0.35 -12.95 15.33
N GLY A 137 -0.66 -11.68 15.61
CA GLY A 137 -0.20 -10.97 16.81
C GLY A 137 1.27 -10.53 16.78
N SER A 138 1.97 -10.69 15.65
CA SER A 138 3.35 -10.25 15.47
C SER A 138 3.49 -9.42 14.20
N CYS A 139 4.49 -8.55 14.17
CA CYS A 139 4.87 -7.79 12.98
C CYS A 139 6.36 -8.06 12.72
N PRO A 140 6.67 -9.13 11.96
CA PRO A 140 8.06 -9.53 11.72
C PRO A 140 8.81 -8.43 10.97
N ASN A 141 10.05 -8.13 11.38
CA ASN A 141 10.86 -7.12 10.71
C ASN A 141 11.38 -7.63 9.36
N ARG A 142 11.33 -6.80 8.31
CA ARG A 142 11.95 -7.14 7.03
C ARG A 142 13.47 -7.16 7.15
N LYS A 143 14.14 -8.13 6.53
CA LYS A 143 15.60 -8.32 6.69
C LYS A 143 16.44 -7.11 6.27
N GLU A 144 16.10 -6.44 5.18
CA GLU A 144 16.82 -5.28 4.66
C GLU A 144 16.57 -4.01 5.49
N SER A 145 15.44 -3.97 6.21
CA SER A 145 15.04 -2.85 7.06
C SER A 145 15.75 -2.88 8.41
N GLN A 146 16.05 -1.68 8.94
CA GLN A 146 16.34 -1.52 10.37
C GLN A 146 15.17 -2.02 11.23
N PRO A 147 15.39 -2.38 12.52
CA PRO A 147 14.32 -2.78 13.43
C PRO A 147 13.16 -1.79 13.43
N LEU A 148 11.92 -2.27 13.47
CA LEU A 148 10.71 -1.43 13.41
C LEU A 148 10.64 -0.33 14.49
N ASN A 149 11.27 -0.54 15.65
CA ASN A 149 11.33 0.46 16.72
C ASN A 149 12.49 1.46 16.57
N SER A 150 13.29 1.35 15.50
CA SER A 150 14.38 2.26 15.20
C SER A 150 13.87 3.69 14.98
N ARG A 151 14.69 4.66 15.36
CA ARG A 151 14.42 6.10 15.14
C ARG A 151 15.32 6.71 14.08
N SER A 152 16.05 5.88 13.33
CA SER A 152 16.89 6.33 12.20
C SER A 152 16.07 6.76 10.98
N ALA A 153 14.85 6.23 10.83
CA ALA A 153 13.87 6.60 9.83
C ALA A 153 12.59 7.09 10.51
N SER A 154 11.86 8.00 9.86
CA SER A 154 10.58 8.55 10.32
C SER A 154 9.39 7.90 9.62
N LEU A 155 9.57 7.38 8.40
CA LEU A 155 8.52 6.68 7.67
C LEU A 155 8.46 5.19 8.03
N PHE A 156 7.25 4.63 7.92
CA PHE A 156 6.99 3.21 8.09
C PHE A 156 6.04 2.70 7.00
N LEU A 157 6.49 1.70 6.23
CA LEU A 157 5.69 0.92 5.29
C LEU A 157 5.27 -0.40 5.94
N GLN A 158 3.97 -0.59 6.12
CA GLN A 158 3.41 -1.84 6.62
C GLN A 158 2.98 -2.75 5.45
N ASN A 159 3.55 -3.95 5.36
CA ASN A 159 3.07 -4.99 4.46
C ASN A 159 2.05 -5.89 5.15
N TYR A 160 0.93 -6.16 4.49
CA TYR A 160 -0.04 -7.17 4.90
C TYR A 160 -0.73 -7.82 3.70
N PHE A 161 -0.04 -8.77 3.10
CA PHE A 161 -0.54 -9.53 1.96
C PHE A 161 0.18 -10.89 1.89
N PRO A 162 -0.52 -11.97 1.52
CA PRO A 162 0.12 -13.27 1.30
C PRO A 162 0.96 -13.22 0.03
N THR A 163 1.90 -14.16 -0.10
CA THR A 163 2.81 -14.24 -1.25
C THR A 163 2.05 -14.42 -2.56
N MET A 164 0.97 -15.20 -2.53
CA MET A 164 0.13 -15.46 -3.70
C MET A 164 -1.11 -14.57 -3.65
N PRO A 165 -1.27 -13.60 -4.57
CA PRO A 165 -2.40 -12.68 -4.56
C PRO A 165 -3.66 -13.35 -5.11
N VAL A 166 -4.39 -14.09 -4.28
CA VAL A 166 -5.65 -14.73 -4.66
C VAL A 166 -6.81 -13.76 -4.45
N GLN A 167 -7.33 -13.19 -5.55
CA GLN A 167 -8.37 -12.15 -5.51
C GLN A 167 -9.64 -12.53 -4.73
N ASN A 168 -10.01 -13.82 -4.73
CA ASN A 168 -11.18 -14.31 -4.01
C ASN A 168 -10.97 -14.43 -2.50
N GLU A 169 -9.72 -14.55 -2.03
CA GLU A 169 -9.38 -14.61 -0.61
C GLU A 169 -9.12 -13.22 -0.02
N ALA A 170 -8.85 -12.22 -0.87
CA ALA A 170 -8.54 -10.85 -0.45
C ALA A 170 -9.54 -10.24 0.54
N CYS A 171 -10.84 -10.56 0.40
CA CYS A 171 -11.87 -10.05 1.32
C CYS A 171 -11.66 -10.57 2.76
N LYS A 172 -11.36 -11.86 2.89
CA LYS A 172 -11.04 -12.50 4.17
C LYS A 172 -9.70 -12.04 4.71
N GLU A 173 -8.69 -11.92 3.85
CA GLU A 173 -7.35 -11.45 4.20
C GLU A 173 -7.41 -10.04 4.77
N ASN A 174 -7.93 -9.08 4.01
CA ASN A 174 -7.98 -7.67 4.40
C ASN A 174 -8.85 -7.41 5.64
N SER A 175 -9.78 -8.32 5.97
CA SER A 175 -10.60 -8.23 7.19
C SER A 175 -9.79 -8.41 8.48
N ALA A 176 -8.59 -9.01 8.41
CA ALA A 176 -7.68 -9.15 9.55
C ALA A 176 -6.58 -8.06 9.60
N LEU A 177 -6.64 -7.05 8.72
CA LEU A 177 -5.72 -5.93 8.69
C LEU A 177 -5.73 -5.07 9.98
N PRO A 178 -6.88 -4.75 10.62
CA PRO A 178 -6.87 -3.97 11.86
C PRO A 178 -5.99 -4.59 12.96
N GLN A 179 -6.01 -5.91 13.05
CA GLN A 179 -5.23 -6.71 14.00
C GLN A 179 -3.74 -6.63 13.70
N MET A 180 -3.37 -6.74 12.41
CA MET A 180 -1.99 -6.59 11.99
C MET A 180 -1.48 -5.16 12.21
N ALA A 181 -2.29 -4.15 11.88
CA ALA A 181 -1.94 -2.75 12.12
C ALA A 181 -1.65 -2.48 13.60
N GLN A 182 -2.44 -3.06 14.51
CA GLN A 182 -2.19 -2.95 15.94
C GLN A 182 -0.89 -3.65 16.38
N ALA A 183 -0.60 -4.84 15.83
CA ALA A 183 0.65 -5.55 16.12
C ALA A 183 1.87 -4.77 15.63
N CYS A 184 1.79 -4.22 14.42
CA CYS A 184 2.84 -3.40 13.83
C CYS A 184 3.04 -2.07 14.56
N TYR A 185 1.96 -1.40 14.99
CA TYR A 185 2.05 -0.21 15.83
C TYR A 185 2.83 -0.48 17.13
N ALA A 186 2.53 -1.60 17.81
CA ALA A 186 3.25 -1.99 19.01
C ALA A 186 4.73 -2.33 18.73
N ALA A 187 5.00 -3.11 17.68
CA ALA A 187 6.37 -3.49 17.28
C ALA A 187 7.21 -2.28 16.85
N ALA A 188 6.59 -1.26 16.24
CA ALA A 188 7.24 -0.03 15.81
C ALA A 188 7.46 1.00 16.94
N GLY A 189 7.21 0.59 18.19
CA GLY A 189 7.34 1.45 19.36
C GLY A 189 6.36 2.61 19.33
N ASN A 190 5.07 2.31 19.11
CA ASN A 190 3.98 3.28 19.03
C ASN A 190 4.06 4.23 17.83
N ARG A 191 4.62 3.76 16.70
CA ARG A 191 4.60 4.49 15.43
C ARG A 191 3.51 3.95 14.53
N ILE A 192 2.67 4.84 14.06
CA ILE A 192 1.61 4.53 13.08
C ILE A 192 2.25 4.43 11.69
N PRO A 193 1.89 3.43 10.87
CA PRO A 193 2.38 3.32 9.49
C PRO A 193 1.95 4.51 8.64
N ASN A 194 2.84 4.97 7.77
CA ASN A 194 2.54 5.99 6.76
C ASN A 194 1.96 5.37 5.49
N PHE A 195 2.34 4.12 5.21
CA PHE A 195 1.89 3.36 4.06
C PHE A 195 1.46 1.96 4.51
N ILE A 196 0.39 1.45 3.92
CA ILE A 196 -0.05 0.07 4.10
C ILE A 196 -0.17 -0.57 2.72
N ALA A 197 0.60 -1.63 2.46
CA ALA A 197 0.51 -2.44 1.26
C ALA A 197 -0.36 -3.67 1.54
N VAL A 198 -1.36 -3.90 0.69
CA VAL A 198 -2.28 -5.03 0.74
C VAL A 198 -2.60 -5.52 -0.68
N ASN A 199 -3.04 -6.76 -0.82
CA ASN A 199 -3.59 -7.27 -2.07
C ASN A 199 -5.02 -6.79 -2.26
N PHE A 200 -5.36 -6.36 -3.49
CA PHE A 200 -6.71 -5.98 -3.91
C PHE A 200 -7.44 -5.07 -2.91
N TYR A 201 -6.85 -3.91 -2.60
CA TYR A 201 -7.27 -3.00 -1.51
C TYR A 201 -8.76 -2.63 -1.49
N MET A 202 -9.47 -2.73 -2.61
CA MET A 202 -10.92 -2.50 -2.72
C MET A 202 -11.79 -3.67 -2.23
N ARG A 203 -11.21 -4.83 -1.86
CA ARG A 203 -11.93 -6.04 -1.45
C ARG A 203 -11.76 -6.29 0.04
N SER A 204 -12.80 -6.05 0.82
CA SER A 204 -12.81 -6.22 2.27
C SER A 204 -14.23 -6.22 2.85
N ASP A 205 -14.44 -6.92 3.97
CA ASP A 205 -15.66 -6.80 4.76
C ASP A 205 -15.60 -5.61 5.74
N GLY A 206 -16.76 -5.11 6.16
CA GLY A 206 -16.88 -4.25 7.34
C GLY A 206 -16.05 -2.95 7.34
N GLY A 207 -15.88 -2.30 6.18
CA GLY A 207 -15.10 -1.06 6.00
C GLY A 207 -13.61 -1.29 5.69
N GLY A 208 -13.04 -2.39 6.18
CA GLY A 208 -11.79 -2.96 5.69
C GLY A 208 -10.58 -2.03 5.65
N VAL A 209 -9.88 -2.03 4.50
CA VAL A 209 -8.65 -1.25 4.30
C VAL A 209 -8.88 0.24 4.52
N PHE A 210 -10.02 0.77 4.06
CA PHE A 210 -10.36 2.18 4.21
C PHE A 210 -10.75 2.56 5.64
N ASP A 211 -11.38 1.66 6.41
CA ASP A 211 -11.61 1.88 7.85
C ASP A 211 -10.28 1.94 8.62
N VAL A 212 -9.34 1.04 8.32
CA VAL A 212 -8.00 1.09 8.92
C VAL A 212 -7.30 2.41 8.56
N GLN A 213 -7.34 2.81 7.29
CA GLN A 213 -6.77 4.07 6.82
C GLN A 213 -7.37 5.29 7.54
N ASP A 214 -8.70 5.36 7.67
CA ASP A 214 -9.36 6.48 8.35
C ASP A 214 -8.98 6.56 9.84
N ARG A 215 -8.87 5.41 10.51
CA ARG A 215 -8.47 5.34 11.92
C ARG A 215 -7.03 5.79 12.15
N ILE A 216 -6.07 5.27 11.38
CA ILE A 216 -4.66 5.64 11.53
C ILE A 216 -4.45 7.13 11.23
N ASN A 217 -5.18 7.68 10.25
CA ASN A 217 -5.13 9.09 9.92
C ASN A 217 -5.76 9.96 11.00
N GLY A 218 -6.93 9.58 11.54
CA GLY A 218 -7.56 10.30 12.66
C GLY A 218 -6.64 10.38 13.88
N LEU A 219 -5.99 9.26 14.23
CA LEU A 219 -5.06 9.19 15.36
C LEU A 219 -3.84 10.09 15.12
N THR A 220 -3.27 10.05 13.91
CA THR A 220 -2.07 10.82 13.56
C THR A 220 -2.36 12.32 13.45
N LEU A 221 -3.48 12.71 12.83
CA LEU A 221 -3.80 14.11 12.54
C LEU A 221 -4.32 14.86 13.77
N CYS A 222 -5.16 14.22 14.58
CA CYS A 222 -5.87 14.91 15.64
C CYS A 222 -6.06 14.08 16.92
N GLY A 223 -5.50 12.87 17.01
CA GLY A 223 -5.63 11.99 18.17
C GLY A 223 -7.04 11.37 18.35
N CYS A 224 -7.86 11.36 17.29
CA CYS A 224 -9.20 10.79 17.33
C CYS A 224 -9.28 9.46 16.61
N ASN A 225 -10.29 8.65 16.93
CA ASN A 225 -10.46 7.33 16.34
C ASN A 225 -10.71 7.35 14.82
N THR A 226 -11.15 8.48 14.25
CA THR A 226 -11.48 8.64 12.82
C THR A 226 -11.20 10.08 12.39
N ILE A 227 -11.02 10.32 11.10
CA ILE A 227 -10.87 11.70 10.57
C ILE A 227 -12.16 12.48 10.80
N ALA A 228 -13.32 11.83 10.66
CA ALA A 228 -14.63 12.46 10.87
C ALA A 228 -14.83 13.02 12.30
N ALA A 229 -14.09 12.50 13.28
CA ALA A 229 -14.12 12.98 14.66
C ALA A 229 -13.15 14.15 14.91
N CYS A 230 -12.25 14.46 13.97
CA CYS A 230 -11.34 15.60 14.09
C CYS A 230 -12.09 16.93 14.04
N GLN A 231 -11.62 17.91 14.81
CA GLN A 231 -12.16 19.27 14.86
C GLN A 231 -11.05 20.28 14.51
N ALA A 232 -11.27 21.06 13.45
CA ALA A 232 -10.32 22.07 13.02
C ALA A 232 -10.08 23.12 14.13
N GLY A 233 -8.81 23.38 14.44
CA GLY A 233 -8.40 24.32 15.49
C GLY A 233 -8.56 23.82 16.93
N ALA A 234 -9.09 22.60 17.14
CA ALA A 234 -9.18 22.00 18.46
C ALA A 234 -7.84 21.35 18.87
N PRO A 235 -7.56 21.24 20.18
CA PRO A 235 -6.40 20.49 20.66
C PRO A 235 -6.46 19.01 20.26
N MET A 236 -5.29 18.37 20.16
CA MET A 236 -5.19 16.93 19.92
C MET A 236 -5.98 16.13 20.99
N GLY A 237 -6.78 15.17 20.56
CA GLY A 237 -7.68 14.36 21.39
C GLY A 237 -9.05 14.98 21.66
N ALA A 238 -9.30 16.23 21.26
CA ALA A 238 -10.62 16.86 21.38
C ALA A 238 -11.56 16.41 20.25
N CYS A 239 -12.16 15.23 20.42
CA CYS A 239 -12.95 14.57 19.37
C CYS A 239 -14.42 14.96 19.40
N LYS A 240 -15.01 15.14 18.22
CA LYS A 240 -16.46 15.29 18.05
C LYS A 240 -17.15 13.95 18.33
N ASP A 241 -18.32 14.00 18.98
CA ASP A 241 -19.21 12.85 19.01
C ASP A 241 -19.83 12.65 17.61
N THR A 242 -19.34 11.63 16.90
CA THR A 242 -19.78 11.29 15.54
C THR A 242 -20.92 10.26 15.55
N GLY A 243 -21.38 9.80 16.73
CA GLY A 243 -22.33 8.69 16.83
C GLY A 243 -21.80 7.37 16.23
N ALA A 244 -20.52 7.31 15.85
CA ALA A 244 -19.87 6.07 15.47
C ALA A 244 -19.82 5.18 16.71
N PRO A 245 -20.15 3.88 16.61
CA PRO A 245 -20.06 3.01 17.76
C PRO A 245 -18.61 3.02 18.22
N ASN A 246 -18.42 3.41 19.48
CA ASN A 246 -17.17 3.29 20.20
C ASN A 246 -16.86 1.79 20.38
N GLN A 247 -16.49 1.09 19.31
CA GLN A 247 -15.95 -0.26 19.39
C GLN A 247 -14.45 -0.15 19.66
N THR A 248 -14.12 -0.03 20.94
CA THR A 248 -12.83 -0.46 21.48
C THR A 248 -13.06 -1.66 22.40
N PRO A 249 -12.11 -2.59 22.53
CA PRO A 249 -11.39 -3.33 21.50
C PRO A 249 -12.18 -4.61 21.14
N TRP A 250 -11.92 -5.17 19.95
CA TRP A 250 -12.10 -6.60 19.64
C TRP A 250 -13.21 -7.33 20.41
N SER A 251 -14.46 -7.22 19.97
CA SER A 251 -15.39 -8.35 20.09
C SER A 251 -16.57 -8.17 19.14
N SER A 252 -16.88 -9.29 18.50
CA SER A 252 -17.94 -9.51 17.52
C SER A 252 -19.30 -8.96 17.96
N SER A 253 -19.88 -8.08 17.15
CA SER A 253 -21.30 -8.20 16.78
C SER A 253 -21.63 -7.31 15.59
N SER A 254 -22.32 -7.93 14.65
CA SER A 254 -22.86 -7.38 13.41
C SER A 254 -23.91 -6.31 13.68
N SER A 255 -23.70 -5.11 13.16
CA SER A 255 -24.81 -4.22 12.83
C SER A 255 -24.43 -3.30 11.66
N THR A 256 -25.18 -3.44 10.58
CA THR A 256 -25.19 -2.58 9.41
C THR A 256 -25.80 -1.22 9.77
N SER A 257 -25.01 -0.15 9.72
CA SER A 257 -25.53 1.21 9.59
C SER A 257 -24.69 2.00 8.60
N SER A 258 -25.34 2.43 7.51
CA SER A 258 -24.77 3.34 6.53
C SER A 258 -24.72 4.75 7.12
N VAL A 259 -23.53 5.21 7.51
CA VAL A 259 -23.32 6.62 7.83
C VAL A 259 -22.65 7.27 6.62
N ASN A 260 -23.35 8.23 6.01
CA ASN A 260 -22.76 9.18 5.06
C ASN A 260 -21.79 10.09 5.84
N GLY A 261 -20.58 9.59 6.11
CA GLY A 261 -19.44 10.39 6.50
C GLY A 261 -18.81 11.00 5.25
N ASN A 262 -18.33 12.24 5.35
CA ASN A 262 -17.48 12.84 4.32
C ASN A 262 -16.38 11.82 3.97
N VAL A 263 -16.36 11.38 2.72
CA VAL A 263 -15.39 10.39 2.24
C VAL A 263 -14.04 11.08 2.15
N TYR A 264 -13.14 10.78 3.10
CA TYR A 264 -11.74 11.25 3.09
C TYR A 264 -10.80 10.28 2.34
N SER A 265 -11.35 9.25 1.69
CA SER A 265 -10.63 8.24 0.93
C SER A 265 -11.10 8.22 -0.54
N GLY A 266 -10.18 8.49 -1.46
CA GLY A 266 -10.41 8.32 -2.89
C GLY A 266 -9.80 7.02 -3.41
N THR A 267 -10.32 6.49 -4.51
CA THR A 267 -9.69 5.38 -5.25
C THR A 267 -9.32 5.85 -6.63
N ILE A 268 -8.12 5.49 -7.08
CA ILE A 268 -7.71 5.61 -8.47
C ILE A 268 -7.37 4.22 -8.99
N GLU A 269 -7.92 3.88 -10.15
CA GLU A 269 -7.57 2.68 -10.89
C GLU A 269 -6.92 3.14 -12.19
N PHE A 270 -5.62 2.89 -12.32
CA PHE A 270 -4.91 3.07 -13.59
C PHE A 270 -5.47 2.07 -14.61
N LYS A 271 -5.41 2.41 -15.90
CA LYS A 271 -6.03 1.61 -16.95
C LYS A 271 -5.47 0.19 -16.88
N THR A 272 -6.38 -0.77 -16.74
CA THR A 272 -6.03 -2.17 -16.80
C THR A 272 -5.71 -2.52 -18.26
N HIS A 273 -4.43 -2.77 -18.54
CA HIS A 273 -4.05 -3.47 -19.76
C HIS A 273 -4.53 -4.93 -19.61
N PRO A 274 -5.23 -5.50 -20.60
CA PRO A 274 -5.92 -6.77 -20.43
C PRO A 274 -4.92 -7.90 -20.16
N THR A 275 -4.81 -8.30 -18.90
CA THR A 275 -4.46 -9.67 -18.50
C THR A 275 -5.76 -10.44 -18.28
N ALA A 276 -5.76 -11.71 -18.65
CA ALA A 276 -6.97 -12.51 -18.83
C ALA A 276 -7.89 -12.50 -17.59
N GLY A 277 -9.09 -11.93 -17.75
CA GLY A 277 -10.32 -12.28 -17.06
C GLY A 277 -10.37 -12.07 -15.54
N ALA A 278 -10.71 -10.86 -15.10
CA ALA A 278 -11.30 -10.64 -13.78
C ALA A 278 -12.64 -9.89 -13.93
N SER A 279 -13.75 -10.59 -13.70
CA SER A 279 -15.08 -9.98 -13.62
C SER A 279 -15.18 -9.14 -12.35
N ASN A 280 -15.58 -7.88 -12.52
CA ASN A 280 -15.64 -6.88 -11.45
C ASN A 280 -16.91 -6.95 -10.59
N THR A 281 -17.47 -8.15 -10.42
CA THR A 281 -18.71 -8.35 -9.66
C THR A 281 -18.49 -9.38 -8.57
N SER A 282 -17.96 -8.93 -7.42
CA SER A 282 -18.09 -9.70 -6.19
C SER A 282 -18.39 -8.75 -5.05
N THR A 283 -19.68 -8.54 -4.79
CA THR A 283 -20.14 -8.07 -3.49
C THR A 283 -19.73 -9.12 -2.47
N CYS A 284 -18.94 -8.75 -1.45
CA CYS A 284 -18.66 -9.62 -0.30
C CYS A 284 -19.96 -9.86 0.48
N SER A 285 -20.78 -10.77 -0.01
CA SER A 285 -21.97 -11.26 0.67
C SER A 285 -21.63 -12.63 1.22
N PHE A 286 -21.62 -12.75 2.55
CA PHE A 286 -21.66 -14.01 3.26
C PHE A 286 -22.98 -14.73 2.96
N ALA A 287 -23.07 -15.34 1.79
CA ALA A 287 -24.16 -16.24 1.42
C ALA A 287 -23.57 -17.47 0.71
N LEU A 288 -22.79 -18.25 1.45
CA LEU A 288 -22.51 -19.65 1.11
C LEU A 288 -22.39 -20.49 2.39
N LEU A 289 -23.41 -20.37 3.24
CA LEU A 289 -23.85 -21.50 4.07
C LEU A 289 -24.94 -22.22 3.26
N LEU A 290 -24.82 -23.55 3.18
CA LEU A 290 -25.77 -24.51 2.58
C LEU A 290 -25.61 -24.85 1.07
N SER A 291 -24.46 -25.38 0.66
CA SER A 291 -24.44 -26.37 -0.45
C SER A 291 -23.35 -27.46 -0.33
N LEU A 292 -22.40 -27.33 0.59
CA LEU A 292 -21.30 -28.31 0.76
C LEU A 292 -21.62 -29.51 1.68
N LEU A 293 -22.90 -29.88 1.81
CA LEU A 293 -23.33 -31.08 2.57
C LEU A 293 -24.00 -32.15 1.69
N LEU A 294 -24.06 -31.98 0.36
CA LEU A 294 -24.61 -32.99 -0.55
C LEU A 294 -23.63 -33.58 -1.57
N THR A 295 -22.38 -33.11 -1.66
CA THR A 295 -21.42 -33.60 -2.66
C THR A 295 -20.26 -34.45 -2.10
N VAL A 296 -20.27 -34.77 -0.79
CA VAL A 296 -19.30 -35.72 -0.19
C VAL A 296 -19.78 -37.18 -0.24
N LYS A 297 -21.00 -37.45 -0.73
CA LYS A 297 -21.55 -38.81 -0.86
C LYS A 297 -21.51 -39.44 -2.25
N LEU A 298 -20.91 -38.79 -3.27
CA LEU A 298 -20.93 -39.32 -4.65
C LEU A 298 -19.56 -39.54 -5.32
N PHE A 299 -18.44 -39.40 -4.62
CA PHE A 299 -17.11 -39.74 -5.15
C PHE A 299 -16.38 -40.82 -4.35
N ALA A 300 -17.14 -41.69 -3.67
CA ALA A 300 -16.66 -42.95 -3.11
C ALA A 300 -17.35 -44.13 -3.81
N SER A 301 -17.25 -44.18 -5.13
CA SER A 301 -17.46 -45.37 -5.95
C SER A 301 -17.13 -44.99 -7.39
N PHE A 302 -15.87 -45.15 -7.80
CA PHE A 302 -15.45 -45.61 -9.12
C PHE A 302 -13.91 -45.67 -9.16
N MET A 303 -13.37 -46.85 -9.54
CA MET A 303 -11.96 -47.22 -9.82
C MET A 303 -11.11 -47.44 -8.54
N HIS A 304 -10.70 -48.65 -8.12
CA HIS A 304 -10.09 -49.80 -8.84
C HIS A 304 -9.03 -49.39 -9.85
#